data_AF-A0AAU8ET32-F1
#
_entry.id   AF-A0AAU8ET32-F1
#
_cell.length_a   1.000
_cell.length_b   1.000
_cell.length_c   1.000
_cell.angle_alpha   90.00
_cell.angle_beta   90.00
_cell.angle_gamma   90.00
#
_symmetry.space_group_name_H-M   'P 1'
#
loop_
_entity.id
_entity.type
_entity.pdbx_description
1 polymer ?
#
loop_
_entity_poly.entity_id
_entity_poly.type
_entity_poly.pdbx_seq_one_letter_code
_entity_poly.pdbx_strand_id
1 'polypeptide(L)'
;MDPGITQQFLKLYVAFKAETNFVDVVPQKARLRLSLNIPIEALRDERGLAWDVSSKGHWGNGPTEVGLDEDTDLVYIIGLVRQAFEFQMGGE
;
A
#
# COMPACT_ATOMS: atom_id res chain seq x y z
N MET A 1 -4.67 15.46 -8.81
CA MET A 1 -4.89 14.60 -7.64
C MET A 1 -6.29 14.86 -7.14
N ASP A 2 -7.00 13.84 -6.72
CA ASP A 2 -8.29 14.01 -6.05
C ASP A 2 -8.08 14.94 -4.83
N PRO A 3 -8.86 16.01 -4.66
CA PRO A 3 -8.69 16.93 -3.52
C PRO A 3 -8.83 16.25 -2.16
N GLY A 4 -9.45 15.06 -2.09
CA GLY A 4 -9.52 14.24 -0.88
C GLY A 4 -8.26 13.45 -0.55
N ILE A 5 -7.27 13.39 -1.45
CA ILE A 5 -6.04 12.63 -1.26
C ILE A 5 -4.85 13.57 -1.05
N THR A 6 -4.12 13.35 0.04
CA THR A 6 -2.89 14.09 0.36
C THR A 6 -1.67 13.15 0.32
N GLN A 7 -0.50 13.74 0.07
CA GLN A 7 0.78 13.04 0.16
C GLN A 7 1.65 13.70 1.23
N GLN A 8 2.35 12.88 2.02
CA GLN A 8 3.27 13.34 3.05
C GLN A 8 4.64 12.68 2.88
N PHE A 9 5.68 13.50 2.75
CA PHE A 9 7.07 13.05 2.72
C PHE A 9 7.59 12.88 4.15
N LEU A 10 7.96 11.66 4.50
CA LEU A 10 8.57 11.32 5.78
C LEU A 10 10.02 10.93 5.53
N LYS A 11 10.80 10.75 6.62
CA LYS A 11 12.23 10.49 6.52
C LYS A 11 12.57 9.26 5.66
N LEU A 12 11.75 8.21 5.72
CA LEU A 12 12.04 6.92 5.10
C LEU A 12 11.00 6.47 4.06
N TYR A 13 9.87 7.16 3.94
CA TYR A 13 8.77 6.76 3.06
C TYR A 13 7.88 7.95 2.70
N VAL A 14 7.05 7.76 1.68
CA VAL A 14 5.99 8.71 1.29
C VAL A 14 4.64 8.08 1.63
N ALA A 15 3.84 8.76 2.44
CA ALA A 15 2.50 8.31 2.79
C ALA A 15 1.46 8.97 1.88
N PHE A 16 0.53 8.19 1.35
CA PHE A 16 -0.67 8.69 0.69
C PHE A 16 -1.88 8.46 1.59
N LYS A 17 -2.67 9.52 1.77
CA LYS A 17 -3.73 9.55 2.78
C LYS A 17 -5.03 10.08 2.20
N ALA A 18 -6.12 9.44 2.58
CA ALA A 18 -7.46 10.02 2.54
C ALA A 18 -7.77 10.55 3.96
N GLU A 19 -8.62 9.88 4.73
CA GLU A 19 -8.83 10.16 6.16
C GLU A 19 -7.60 9.79 7.00
N THR A 20 -6.97 8.67 6.67
CA THR A 20 -5.75 8.07 7.21
C THR A 20 -4.90 7.50 6.07
N ASN A 21 -3.72 6.93 6.35
CA ASN A 21 -2.88 6.33 5.31
C ASN A 21 -3.61 5.13 4.69
N PHE A 22 -3.67 5.06 3.35
CA PHE A 22 -4.09 3.84 2.64
C PHE A 22 -2.90 3.12 2.00
N VAL A 23 -1.83 3.86 1.67
CA VAL A 23 -0.56 3.27 1.25
C VAL A 23 0.62 4.12 1.69
N ASP A 24 1.68 3.44 2.13
CA ASP A 24 3.01 4.01 2.34
C ASP A 24 3.99 3.43 1.33
N VAL A 25 4.68 4.28 0.58
CA VAL A 25 5.70 3.89 -0.41
C VAL A 25 7.08 4.02 0.21
N VAL A 26 7.72 2.87 0.46
CA VAL A 26 9.01 2.73 1.10
C VAL A 26 10.08 2.40 0.04
N PRO A 27 10.97 3.35 -0.31
CA PRO A 27 12.08 3.06 -1.21
C PRO A 27 13.06 2.07 -0.55
N GLN A 28 13.43 1.04 -1.31
CA GLN A 28 14.48 0.09 -0.93
C GLN A 28 15.59 0.09 -1.97
N LYS A 29 16.73 -0.55 -1.66
CA LYS A 29 17.89 -0.60 -2.56
C LYS A 29 17.55 -1.17 -3.96
N ALA A 30 16.64 -2.12 -4.04
CA ALA A 30 16.35 -2.88 -5.27
C ALA A 30 14.91 -2.73 -5.80
N ARG A 31 13.99 -2.19 -4.99
CA ARG A 31 12.56 -2.12 -5.31
C ARG A 31 11.86 -1.04 -4.52
N LEU A 32 10.64 -0.69 -4.92
CA LEU A 32 9.71 -0.01 -4.04
C LEU A 32 8.91 -1.04 -3.26
N ARG A 33 8.73 -0.81 -1.97
CA ARG A 33 7.83 -1.59 -1.14
C ARG A 33 6.64 -0.72 -0.77
N LEU A 34 5.45 -1.25 -0.94
CA LEU A 34 4.22 -0.57 -0.58
C LEU A 34 3.63 -1.27 0.64
N SER A 35 3.43 -0.53 1.72
CA SER A 35 2.68 -0.99 2.89
C SER A 35 1.23 -0.50 2.73
N LEU A 36 0.29 -1.44 2.59
CA LEU A 36 -1.12 -1.21 2.32
C LEU A 36 -1.91 -1.30 3.61
N ASN A 37 -2.73 -0.28 3.90
CA ASN A 37 -3.55 -0.26 5.11
C ASN A 37 -4.87 -1.04 4.92
N ILE A 38 -4.73 -2.33 4.68
CA ILE A 38 -5.82 -3.31 4.51
C ILE A 38 -5.32 -4.68 4.98
N PRO A 39 -6.10 -5.45 5.77
CA PRO A 39 -5.75 -6.83 6.12
C PRO A 39 -5.62 -7.71 4.87
N ILE A 40 -4.71 -8.68 4.88
CA ILE A 40 -4.46 -9.53 3.71
C ILE A 40 -5.69 -10.35 3.33
N GLU A 41 -6.54 -10.69 4.30
CA GLU A 41 -7.77 -11.43 4.12
C GLU A 41 -8.85 -10.64 3.39
N ALA A 42 -8.77 -9.30 3.46
CA ALA A 42 -9.68 -8.40 2.75
C ALA A 42 -9.13 -8.00 1.36
N LEU A 43 -7.87 -8.30 1.07
CA LEU A 43 -7.23 -7.97 -0.20
C LEU A 43 -7.48 -9.08 -1.24
N ARG A 44 -8.03 -8.71 -2.39
CA ARG A 44 -8.19 -9.62 -3.54
C ARG A 44 -6.93 -9.58 -4.39
N ASP A 45 -6.02 -10.49 -4.09
CA ASP A 45 -4.73 -10.65 -4.79
C ASP A 45 -4.67 -11.99 -5.55
N GLU A 46 -5.08 -11.97 -6.82
CA GLU A 46 -5.09 -13.15 -7.71
C GLU A 46 -3.71 -13.68 -8.06
N ARG A 47 -2.67 -12.85 -7.93
CA ARG A 47 -1.27 -13.18 -8.27
C ARG A 47 -0.43 -13.60 -7.05
N GLY A 48 -0.95 -13.44 -5.84
CA GLY A 48 -0.24 -13.78 -4.60
C GLY A 48 1.06 -12.99 -4.41
N LEU A 49 1.07 -11.72 -4.82
CA LEU A 49 2.21 -10.81 -4.66
C LEU A 49 2.27 -10.16 -3.27
N ALA A 50 1.17 -10.14 -2.54
CA ALA A 50 1.08 -9.50 -1.23
C ALA A 50 1.37 -10.49 -0.09
N TRP A 51 1.86 -9.97 1.04
CA TRP A 51 2.11 -10.78 2.24
C TRP A 51 1.80 -10.02 3.53
N ASP A 52 1.41 -10.78 4.56
CA ASP A 52 1.15 -10.24 5.90
C ASP A 52 2.47 -9.91 6.63
N VAL A 53 2.49 -8.72 7.22
CA VAL A 53 3.57 -8.19 8.05
C VAL A 53 3.09 -7.68 9.40
N SER A 54 1.82 -7.91 9.77
CA SER A 54 1.23 -7.47 11.05
C SER A 54 2.04 -7.89 12.28
N SER A 55 2.74 -9.03 12.21
CA SER A 55 3.57 -9.59 13.28
C SER A 55 5.05 -9.19 13.22
N LYS A 56 5.46 -8.33 12.27
CA LYS A 56 6.86 -7.96 12.01
C LYS A 56 7.09 -6.46 12.26
N GLY A 57 8.27 -6.12 12.76
CA GLY A 57 8.72 -4.72 12.75
C GLY A 57 9.01 -4.26 11.33
N HIS A 58 8.31 -3.24 10.84
CA HIS A 58 8.45 -2.69 9.49
C HIS A 58 8.22 -1.17 9.46
N TRP A 59 8.53 -0.55 8.32
CA TRP A 59 8.23 0.87 8.08
C TRP A 59 6.95 0.99 7.25
N GLY A 60 6.08 1.90 7.65
CA GLY A 60 4.71 1.99 7.13
C GLY A 60 3.69 1.64 8.23
N ASN A 61 2.41 1.83 7.95
CA ASN A 61 1.33 1.61 8.90
C ASN A 61 0.41 0.44 8.55
N GLY A 62 0.58 -0.16 7.38
CA GLY A 62 -0.32 -1.19 6.86
C GLY A 62 0.12 -2.61 7.17
N PRO A 63 -0.81 -3.52 7.55
CA PRO A 63 -0.48 -4.91 7.88
C PRO A 63 -0.11 -5.75 6.66
N THR A 64 -0.37 -5.28 5.45
CA THR A 64 -0.08 -5.99 4.20
C THR A 64 0.98 -5.25 3.40
N GLU A 65 1.94 -5.98 2.82
CA GLU A 65 2.97 -5.40 1.95
C GLU A 65 2.95 -6.03 0.56
N VAL A 66 3.33 -5.23 -0.45
CA VAL A 66 3.62 -5.70 -1.82
C VAL A 66 4.89 -5.03 -2.34
N GLY A 67 5.68 -5.76 -3.12
CA GLY A 67 6.88 -5.24 -3.79
C GLY A 67 6.59 -4.85 -5.23
N LEU A 68 7.04 -3.66 -5.64
CA LEU A 68 7.15 -3.25 -7.04
C LEU A 68 8.62 -3.35 -7.45
N ASP A 69 8.96 -4.49 -8.04
CA ASP A 69 10.30 -4.81 -8.54
C ASP A 69 10.47 -4.32 -10.00
N GLU A 70 9.45 -4.46 -10.85
CA GLU A 70 9.44 -4.05 -12.25
C GLU A 70 8.18 -3.24 -12.61
N ASP A 71 8.30 -2.32 -13.56
CA ASP A 71 7.20 -1.45 -13.98
C ASP A 71 6.01 -2.21 -14.59
N THR A 72 6.22 -3.46 -15.05
CA THR A 72 5.17 -4.32 -15.59
C THR A 72 4.09 -4.67 -14.56
N ASP A 73 4.44 -4.68 -13.27
CA ASP A 73 3.51 -4.99 -12.18
C ASP A 73 2.79 -3.75 -11.63
N LEU A 74 3.17 -2.56 -12.10
CA LEU A 74 2.65 -1.30 -11.59
C LEU A 74 1.12 -1.24 -11.67
N VAL A 75 0.53 -1.57 -12.83
CA VAL A 75 -0.93 -1.49 -13.02
C VAL A 75 -1.67 -2.42 -12.04
N TYR A 76 -1.13 -3.63 -11.84
CA TYR A 76 -1.71 -4.60 -10.93
C TYR A 76 -1.61 -4.12 -9.47
N ILE A 77 -0.44 -3.63 -9.06
CA ILE A 77 -0.20 -3.12 -7.71
C ILE A 77 -1.04 -1.87 -7.42
N ILE A 78 -1.25 -0.99 -8.40
CA ILE A 78 -2.18 0.14 -8.27
C ILE A 78 -3.61 -0.35 -8.03
N GLY A 79 -4.01 -1.49 -8.60
CA GLY A 79 -5.27 -2.16 -8.29
C GLY A 79 -5.37 -2.58 -6.82
N LEU A 80 -4.31 -3.14 -6.24
CA LEU A 80 -4.26 -3.48 -4.80
C LEU A 80 -4.28 -2.23 -3.91
N VAL A 81 -3.56 -1.17 -4.28
CA VAL A 81 -3.59 0.12 -3.58
C VAL A 81 -4.98 0.73 -3.59
N ARG A 82 -5.69 0.62 -4.72
CA ARG A 82 -7.08 1.08 -4.84
C ARG A 82 -8.02 0.33 -3.90
N GLN A 83 -7.86 -0.99 -3.75
CA GLN A 83 -8.63 -1.77 -2.78
C GLN A 83 -8.38 -1.27 -1.34
N ALA A 84 -7.14 -0.94 -0.98
CA ALA A 84 -6.82 -0.38 0.33
C ALA A 84 -7.49 0.99 0.57
N PHE A 85 -7.54 1.84 -0.44
CA PHE A 85 -8.29 3.10 -0.39
C PHE A 85 -9.80 2.86 -0.25
N GLU A 86 -10.39 1.96 -1.05
CA GLU A 86 -11.82 1.65 -0.99
C GLU A 86 -12.23 1.04 0.36
N PHE A 87 -11.39 0.15 0.92
CA PHE A 87 -11.58 -0.45 2.25
C PHE A 87 -11.67 0.61 3.36
N GLN A 88 -10.83 1.64 3.27
CA GLN A 88 -10.86 2.77 4.20
C GLN A 88 -12.12 3.61 4.06
N MET A 89 -12.57 3.89 2.83
CA MET A 89 -13.72 4.75 2.56
C MET A 89 -15.08 4.06 2.86
N GLY A 90 -15.07 2.88 3.48
CA GLY A 90 -16.27 2.12 3.81
C GLY A 90 -16.91 1.45 2.60
N GLY A 91 -16.13 1.12 1.57
CA GLY A 91 -16.62 0.40 0.40
C GLY A 91 -17.09 -1.00 0.77
N GLU A 92 -18.36 -1.30 0.49
CA GLU A 92 -18.94 -2.65 0.48
C GLU A 92 -18.26 -3.58 -0.56
#